data_AF-E6N310-F1
#
_entry.id   AF-E6N310-F1
#
_cell.length_a   1.000
_cell.length_b   1.000
_cell.length_c   1.000
_cell.angle_alpha   90.00
_cell.angle_beta   90.00
_cell.angle_gamma   90.00
#
_symmetry.space_group_name_H-M   'P 1'
#
loop_
_entity.id
_entity.type
_entity.pdbx_description
1 polymer ?
#
loop_
_entity_poly.entity_id
_entity_poly.type
_entity_poly.pdbx_seq_one_letter_code
_entity_poly.pdbx_strand_id
1 'polypeptide(L)'
;MAVALISAVNESVWEHLKLAFFPALFLAVPAYIRLRRDYPNFFLGKTVGMLATPFTIVVGFYGYETIFHSSNTVYDIGLFIAAVILGQFVSYRLIQRHGRRRFNALPLAVLILMTALFFLFTFQPPALEVFRDLLTDGYGVGSHMH
;
A
#
# COMPACT_ATOMS: atom_id res chain seq x y z
N MET A 1 -10.78 -3.88 17.77
CA MET A 1 -11.40 -4.08 16.44
C MET A 1 -11.08 -2.96 15.45
N ALA A 2 -11.25 -1.67 15.77
CA ALA A 2 -10.99 -0.59 14.79
C ALA A 2 -9.52 -0.48 14.33
N VAL A 3 -8.55 -0.70 15.23
CA VAL A 3 -7.11 -0.60 14.92
C VAL A 3 -6.67 -1.63 13.86
N ALA A 4 -7.28 -2.83 13.88
CA ALA A 4 -7.02 -3.91 12.92
C ALA A 4 -7.27 -3.53 11.45
N LEU A 5 -8.11 -2.52 11.20
CA LEU A 5 -8.41 -2.04 9.86
C LEU A 5 -7.24 -1.29 9.23
N ILE A 6 -6.37 -0.70 10.05
CA ILE A 6 -5.30 0.20 9.61
C ILE A 6 -3.90 -0.27 10.03
N SER A 7 -3.79 -1.16 11.01
CA SER A 7 -2.56 -1.82 11.42
C SER A 7 -2.48 -3.23 10.85
N ALA A 8 -1.27 -3.79 10.87
CA ALA A 8 -1.08 -5.22 10.67
C ALA A 8 -1.76 -6.00 11.82
N VAL A 9 -2.45 -7.09 11.49
CA VAL A 9 -3.09 -8.02 12.44
C VAL A 9 -2.38 -9.36 12.54
N ASN A 10 -1.50 -9.65 11.58
CA ASN A 10 -0.62 -10.82 11.51
C ASN A 10 0.63 -10.46 10.69
N GLU A 11 1.55 -11.41 10.54
CA GLU A 11 2.83 -11.21 9.86
C GLU A 11 2.79 -11.44 8.33
N SER A 12 1.60 -11.42 7.72
CA SER A 12 1.49 -11.54 6.25
C SER A 12 1.97 -10.29 5.53
N VAL A 13 2.40 -10.46 4.27
CA VAL A 13 2.83 -9.34 3.41
C VAL A 13 1.69 -8.34 3.23
N TRP A 14 0.45 -8.80 3.02
CA TRP A 14 -0.74 -7.96 2.88
C TRP A 14 -0.94 -7.00 4.04
N GLU A 15 -0.80 -7.51 5.26
CA GLU A 15 -0.98 -6.75 6.49
C GLU A 15 0.09 -5.67 6.65
N HIS A 16 1.33 -5.95 6.24
CA HIS A 16 2.40 -4.96 6.17
C HIS A 16 2.16 -3.86 5.13
N LEU A 17 1.47 -4.16 4.00
CA LEU A 17 1.14 -3.15 3.00
C LEU A 17 0.22 -2.05 3.57
N LYS A 18 -0.62 -2.36 4.56
CA LYS A 18 -1.47 -1.37 5.25
C LYS A 18 -0.64 -0.26 5.89
N LEU A 19 0.52 -0.60 6.43
CA LEU A 19 1.45 0.34 7.07
C LEU A 19 2.01 1.38 6.09
N ALA A 20 2.13 1.05 4.80
CA ALA A 20 2.49 2.03 3.78
C ALA A 20 1.26 2.82 3.28
N PHE A 21 0.16 2.12 3.03
CA PHE A 21 -0.99 2.67 2.33
C PHE A 21 -1.79 3.67 3.18
N PHE A 22 -2.15 3.32 4.42
CA PHE A 22 -3.00 4.18 5.24
C PHE A 22 -2.34 5.49 5.66
N PRO A 23 -1.06 5.52 6.10
CA PRO A 23 -0.38 6.78 6.35
C PRO A 23 -0.32 7.67 5.12
N ALA A 24 -0.05 7.11 3.94
CA ALA A 24 -0.06 7.86 2.68
C ALA A 24 -1.45 8.41 2.35
N LEU A 25 -2.52 7.64 2.60
CA LEU A 25 -3.90 8.06 2.40
C LEU A 25 -4.27 9.22 3.34
N PHE A 26 -3.94 9.11 4.62
CA PHE A 26 -4.22 10.16 5.61
C PHE A 26 -3.46 11.45 5.30
N LEU A 27 -2.21 11.37 4.86
CA LEU A 27 -1.41 12.53 4.46
C LEU A 27 -1.85 13.12 3.10
N ALA A 28 -2.51 12.34 2.25
CA ALA A 28 -3.05 12.84 0.98
C ALA A 28 -4.20 13.83 1.19
N VAL A 29 -4.98 13.73 2.27
CA VAL A 29 -6.11 14.62 2.58
C VAL A 29 -5.68 16.08 2.81
N PRO A 30 -4.78 16.41 3.77
CA PRO A 30 -4.33 17.78 3.97
C PRO A 30 -3.53 18.30 2.77
N ALA A 31 -2.75 17.44 2.11
CA ALA A 31 -2.04 17.79 0.88
C ALA A 31 -3.02 18.17 -0.24
N TYR A 32 -4.15 17.48 -0.38
CA TYR A 32 -5.18 17.83 -1.35
C TYR A 32 -5.76 19.22 -1.07
N ILE A 33 -6.11 19.52 0.19
CA ILE A 33 -6.68 20.82 0.56
C ILE A 33 -5.75 21.96 0.15
N ARG A 34 -4.44 21.79 0.31
CA ARG A 34 -3.43 22.80 -0.01
C ARG A 34 -3.07 22.86 -1.50
N LEU A 35 -2.97 21.73 -2.20
CA LEU A 35 -2.44 21.66 -3.57
C LEU A 35 -3.50 21.57 -4.68
N ARG A 36 -4.78 21.34 -4.36
CA ARG A 36 -5.84 21.11 -5.38
C ARG A 36 -6.02 22.23 -6.41
N ARG A 37 -5.68 23.48 -6.05
CA ARG A 37 -5.87 24.65 -6.91
C ARG A 37 -4.81 24.72 -8.01
N ASP A 38 -3.57 24.43 -7.64
CA ASP A 38 -2.41 24.61 -8.52
C ASP A 38 -2.09 23.34 -9.31
N TYR A 39 -2.49 22.16 -8.79
CA TYR A 39 -2.14 20.86 -9.37
C TYR A 39 -3.37 20.04 -9.75
N PRO A 40 -3.90 20.16 -10.98
CA PRO A 40 -5.09 19.43 -11.41
C PRO A 40 -4.90 17.91 -11.46
N ASN A 41 -3.64 17.44 -11.58
CA ASN A 41 -3.27 16.03 -11.64
C ASN A 41 -2.97 15.41 -10.26
N PHE A 42 -3.31 16.12 -9.17
CA PHE A 42 -3.00 15.70 -7.80
C PHE A 42 -3.45 14.26 -7.49
N PHE A 43 -4.74 13.94 -7.73
CA PHE A 43 -5.29 12.63 -7.40
C PHE A 43 -4.69 11.51 -8.25
N LEU A 44 -4.45 11.77 -9.54
CA LEU A 44 -3.81 10.80 -10.42
C LEU A 44 -2.41 10.46 -9.92
N GLY A 45 -1.58 11.47 -9.64
CA GLY A 45 -0.23 11.25 -9.14
C GLY A 45 -0.22 10.54 -7.79
N LYS A 46 -1.08 10.95 -6.85
CA LYS A 46 -1.18 10.28 -5.55
C LYS A 46 -1.63 8.84 -5.66
N THR A 47 -2.64 8.55 -6.48
CA THR A 47 -3.12 7.18 -6.68
C THR A 47 -2.04 6.29 -7.28
N VAL A 48 -1.35 6.75 -8.33
CA VAL A 48 -0.28 5.97 -8.97
C VAL A 48 0.87 5.75 -7.98
N GLY A 49 1.27 6.76 -7.21
CA GLY A 49 2.29 6.59 -6.19
C GLY A 49 1.90 5.59 -5.10
N MET A 50 0.65 5.66 -4.62
CA MET A 50 0.10 4.76 -3.60
C MET A 50 -0.12 3.33 -4.09
N LEU A 51 -0.22 3.10 -5.40
CA LEU A 51 -0.21 1.76 -6.00
C LEU A 51 1.22 1.27 -6.27
N ALA A 52 2.12 2.17 -6.65
CA ALA A 52 3.51 1.83 -6.90
C ALA A 52 4.22 1.34 -5.64
N THR A 53 3.95 1.93 -4.47
CA THR A 53 4.53 1.48 -3.20
C THR A 53 4.23 0.01 -2.89
N PRO A 54 2.96 -0.44 -2.75
CA PRO A 54 2.67 -1.84 -2.44
C PRO A 54 3.12 -2.79 -3.55
N PHE A 55 3.02 -2.39 -4.82
CA PHE A 55 3.55 -3.18 -5.93
C PHE A 55 5.06 -3.43 -5.78
N THR A 56 5.81 -2.38 -5.44
CA THR A 56 7.27 -2.48 -5.24
C THR A 56 7.61 -3.35 -4.04
N ILE A 57 6.84 -3.26 -2.95
CA ILE A 57 7.03 -4.12 -1.77
C ILE A 57 6.80 -5.59 -2.15
N VAL A 58 5.67 -5.92 -2.80
CA VAL A 58 5.35 -7.31 -3.18
C VAL A 58 6.41 -7.89 -4.12
N VAL A 59 6.73 -7.18 -5.20
CA VAL A 59 7.72 -7.65 -6.18
C VAL A 59 9.12 -7.76 -5.56
N GLY A 60 9.51 -6.78 -4.73
CA GLY A 60 10.79 -6.78 -4.06
C GLY A 60 10.91 -7.90 -3.03
N PHE A 61 9.88 -8.13 -2.23
CA PHE A 61 9.84 -9.13 -1.17
C PHE A 61 10.05 -10.53 -1.74
N TYR A 62 9.16 -10.97 -2.62
CA TYR A 62 9.29 -12.28 -3.25
C TYR A 62 10.53 -12.38 -4.16
N GLY A 63 10.95 -11.26 -4.76
CA GLY A 63 12.17 -11.21 -5.56
C GLY A 63 13.43 -11.49 -4.74
N TYR A 64 13.56 -10.92 -3.54
CA TYR A 64 14.73 -11.19 -2.70
C TYR A 64 14.60 -12.53 -1.96
N GLU A 65 13.40 -12.88 -1.49
CA GLU A 65 13.17 -14.13 -0.77
C GLU A 65 13.51 -15.34 -1.64
N THR A 66 13.15 -15.32 -2.92
CA THR A 66 13.51 -16.40 -3.87
C THR A 66 15.02 -16.51 -4.13
N ILE A 67 15.78 -15.42 -3.98
CA ILE A 67 17.23 -15.41 -4.16
C ILE A 67 17.93 -15.89 -2.89
N PHE A 68 17.57 -15.31 -1.74
CA PHE A 68 18.25 -15.52 -0.47
C PHE A 68 17.66 -16.67 0.37
N HIS A 69 16.54 -17.24 -0.05
CA HIS A 69 15.81 -18.33 0.62
C HIS A 69 15.58 -18.05 2.13
N SER A 70 15.47 -16.77 2.48
CA SER A 70 15.32 -16.32 3.86
C SER A 70 14.63 -14.97 3.90
N SER A 71 13.66 -14.82 4.81
CA SER A 71 13.07 -13.54 5.18
C SER A 71 13.96 -12.86 6.21
N ASN A 72 14.35 -11.60 5.97
CA ASN A 72 15.16 -10.84 6.91
C ASN A 72 14.55 -9.46 7.11
N THR A 73 14.18 -9.17 8.36
CA THR A 73 13.54 -7.92 8.77
C THR A 73 14.32 -6.67 8.35
N VAL A 74 15.66 -6.74 8.28
CA VAL A 74 16.49 -5.62 7.81
C VAL A 74 16.24 -5.34 6.33
N TYR A 75 16.13 -6.38 5.50
CA TYR A 75 15.80 -6.23 4.08
C TYR A 75 14.35 -5.77 3.91
N ASP A 76 13.42 -6.25 4.73
CA ASP A 76 12.02 -5.82 4.68
C ASP A 76 11.87 -4.32 4.99
N ILE A 77 12.52 -3.83 6.05
CA ILE A 77 12.51 -2.40 6.40
C ILE A 77 13.18 -1.58 5.31
N GLY A 78 14.35 -2.02 4.81
CA GLY A 78 15.06 -1.34 3.73
C GLY A 78 14.22 -1.22 2.46
N LEU A 79 13.57 -2.33 2.06
CA LEU A 79 12.67 -2.39 0.93
C LEU A 79 11.43 -1.51 1.13
N PHE A 80 10.83 -1.52 2.32
CA PHE A 80 9.69 -0.68 2.66
C PHE A 80 10.02 0.80 2.48
N ILE A 81 11.15 1.25 3.04
CA ILE A 81 11.60 2.64 2.91
C ILE A 81 11.85 2.99 1.43
N ALA A 82 12.54 2.13 0.68
CA ALA A 82 12.81 2.33 -0.74
C ALA A 82 11.51 2.43 -1.56
N ALA A 83 10.54 1.56 -1.29
CA ALA A 83 9.24 1.54 -1.96
C ALA A 83 8.40 2.79 -1.66
N VAL A 84 8.45 3.30 -0.42
CA VAL A 84 7.79 4.57 -0.05
C VAL A 84 8.43 5.74 -0.79
N ILE A 85 9.77 5.81 -0.82
CA ILE A 85 10.51 6.86 -1.55
C ILE A 85 10.16 6.81 -3.04
N LEU A 86 10.18 5.63 -3.65
CA LEU A 86 9.84 5.44 -5.06
C LEU A 86 8.40 5.87 -5.34
N GLY A 87 7.44 5.44 -4.52
CA GLY A 87 6.03 5.84 -4.66
C GLY A 87 5.83 7.35 -4.55
N GLN A 88 6.49 8.02 -3.60
CA GLN A 88 6.44 9.48 -3.49
C GLN A 88 7.11 10.17 -4.67
N PHE A 89 8.24 9.66 -5.17
CA PHE A 89 8.92 10.20 -6.35
C PHE A 89 8.06 10.09 -7.60
N VAL A 90 7.43 8.93 -7.83
CA VAL A 90 6.47 8.71 -8.92
C VAL A 90 5.28 9.66 -8.78
N SER A 91 4.69 9.76 -7.58
CA SER A 91 3.61 10.71 -7.31
C SER A 91 4.03 12.14 -7.64
N TYR A 92 5.19 12.58 -7.18
CA TYR A 92 5.69 13.94 -7.41
C TYR A 92 5.90 14.23 -8.90
N ARG A 93 6.53 13.31 -9.62
CA ARG A 93 6.75 13.42 -11.07
C ARG A 93 5.43 13.54 -11.83
N LEU A 94 4.40 12.78 -11.46
CA LEU A 94 3.10 12.82 -12.13
C LEU A 94 2.30 14.08 -11.78
N ILE A 95 2.36 14.55 -10.53
CA ILE A 95 1.69 15.78 -10.10
C ILE A 95 2.27 17.00 -10.83
N GLN A 96 3.59 17.06 -11.00
CA GLN A 96 4.25 18.17 -11.69
C GLN A 96 4.09 18.18 -13.20
N ARG A 97 3.68 17.06 -13.82
CA ARG A 97 3.42 17.06 -15.27
C ARG A 97 2.24 17.99 -15.56
N HIS A 98 2.55 19.08 -16.25
CA HIS A 98 1.57 20.01 -16.74
C HIS A 98 0.76 19.32 -17.85
N GLY A 99 -0.54 19.16 -17.62
CA GLY A 99 -1.44 18.49 -18.55
C GLY A 99 -2.87 18.96 -18.33
N ARG A 100 -3.73 18.73 -19.32
CA ARG A 100 -5.17 19.03 -19.22
C ARG A 100 -5.73 18.39 -17.95
N ARG A 101 -6.65 19.11 -17.29
CA ARG A 101 -7.47 18.57 -16.19
C ARG A 101 -8.01 17.20 -16.58
N ARG A 102 -7.46 16.13 -15.99
CA ARG A 102 -8.03 14.79 -16.13
C ARG A 102 -9.16 14.67 -15.13
N PHE A 103 -10.24 14.01 -15.54
CA PHE A 103 -11.34 13.68 -14.64
C PHE A 103 -10.79 12.90 -13.43
N ASN A 104 -10.96 13.44 -12.23
CA ASN A 104 -10.44 12.87 -10.99
C ASN A 104 -11.29 11.71 -10.45
N ALA A 105 -12.38 11.34 -11.14
CA ALA A 105 -13.29 10.28 -10.71
C ALA A 105 -12.60 8.90 -10.70
N LEU A 106 -11.84 8.57 -11.74
CA LEU A 106 -11.19 7.27 -11.85
C LEU A 106 -10.11 7.05 -10.76
N PRO A 107 -9.13 7.96 -10.55
CA PRO A 107 -8.16 7.80 -9.47
C PRO A 107 -8.82 7.67 -8.08
N LEU A 108 -9.88 8.44 -7.83
CA LEU A 108 -10.61 8.37 -6.57
C LEU A 108 -11.31 7.01 -6.40
N ALA A 109 -11.97 6.50 -7.45
CA ALA A 109 -12.61 5.19 -7.44
C ALA A 109 -11.60 4.06 -7.15
N VAL A 110 -10.39 4.16 -7.71
CA VAL A 110 -9.30 3.20 -7.44
C VAL A 110 -8.83 3.25 -5.99
N LEU A 111 -8.69 4.44 -5.39
CA LEU A 111 -8.33 4.57 -3.98
C LEU A 111 -9.41 3.98 -3.06
N ILE A 112 -10.69 4.27 -3.35
CA ILE A 112 -11.82 3.70 -2.60
C ILE A 112 -11.84 2.18 -2.71
N LEU A 113 -11.65 1.65 -3.93
CA LEU A 113 -11.56 0.22 -4.17
C LEU A 113 -10.41 -0.42 -3.37
N MET A 114 -9.21 0.17 -3.40
CA MET A 114 -8.07 -0.33 -2.63
C MET A 114 -8.36 -0.33 -1.13
N THR A 115 -8.93 0.74 -0.59
CA THR A 115 -9.34 0.80 0.83
C THR A 115 -10.35 -0.30 1.16
N ALA A 116 -11.36 -0.50 0.29
CA ALA A 116 -12.36 -1.56 0.49
C ALA A 116 -11.73 -2.96 0.45
N LEU A 117 -10.77 -3.21 -0.45
CA LEU A 117 -10.04 -4.48 -0.51
C LEU A 117 -9.20 -4.71 0.74
N PHE A 118 -8.49 -3.68 1.24
CA PHE A 118 -7.75 -3.79 2.51
C PHE A 118 -8.67 -4.21 3.65
N PHE A 119 -9.86 -3.63 3.77
CA PHE A 119 -10.81 -4.02 4.81
C PHE A 119 -11.38 -5.42 4.57
N LEU A 120 -11.84 -5.73 3.36
CA LEU A 120 -12.43 -7.03 3.04
C LEU A 120 -11.45 -8.17 3.29
N PHE A 121 -10.24 -8.07 2.74
CA PHE A 121 -9.26 -9.15 2.83
C PHE A 121 -8.55 -9.23 4.17
N THR A 122 -8.67 -8.22 5.05
CA THR A 122 -8.26 -8.39 6.46
C THR A 122 -9.14 -9.44 7.15
N PHE A 123 -10.44 -9.50 6.85
CA PHE A 123 -11.38 -10.44 7.48
C PHE A 123 -11.61 -11.71 6.66
N GLN A 124 -11.56 -11.61 5.33
CA GLN A 124 -11.80 -12.71 4.39
C GLN A 124 -10.65 -12.75 3.36
N PRO A 125 -9.42 -13.06 3.78
CA PRO A 125 -8.29 -13.19 2.87
C PRO A 125 -8.49 -14.37 1.92
N PRO A 126 -8.17 -14.22 0.63
CA PRO A 126 -8.06 -15.36 -0.26
C PRO A 126 -6.84 -16.22 0.10
N ALA A 127 -6.87 -17.51 -0.23
CA ALA A 127 -5.76 -18.45 -0.03
C ALA A 127 -4.64 -18.21 -1.05
N LEU A 128 -3.92 -17.09 -0.91
CA LEU A 128 -2.74 -16.72 -1.70
C LEU A 128 -1.59 -16.38 -0.75
N GLU A 129 -0.35 -16.58 -1.20
CA GLU A 129 0.86 -16.37 -0.39
C GLU A 129 0.97 -14.96 0.22
N VAL A 130 0.45 -13.94 -0.46
CA VAL A 130 0.46 -12.55 0.02
C VAL A 130 -0.33 -12.38 1.34
N PHE A 131 -1.33 -13.24 1.58
CA PHE A 131 -2.19 -13.19 2.77
C PHE A 131 -1.83 -14.22 3.83
N ARG A 132 -0.86 -15.10 3.53
CA ARG A 132 -0.41 -16.14 4.43
C ARG A 132 0.41 -15.53 5.56
N ASP A 133 0.07 -15.89 6.78
CA ASP A 133 0.83 -15.52 7.97
C ASP A 133 2.14 -16.32 8.01
N LEU A 134 3.27 -15.62 8.02
CA LEU A 134 4.61 -16.22 7.99
C LEU A 134 4.97 -16.96 9.30
N LEU A 135 4.26 -16.69 10.41
CA LEU A 135 4.52 -17.36 11.69
C LEU A 135 3.67 -18.61 11.90
N THR A 136 2.40 -18.57 11.48
CA THR A 136 1.40 -19.59 11.85
C THR A 136 0.89 -20.39 10.66
N ASP A 137 1.25 -20.02 9.44
CA ASP A 137 0.70 -20.55 8.20
C ASP A 137 -0.80 -20.29 7.96
N GLY A 138 -1.44 -19.57 8.89
CA GLY A 138 -2.86 -19.23 8.84
C GLY A 138 -3.17 -18.03 7.94
N TYR A 139 -4.44 -17.64 7.93
CA TYR A 139 -4.93 -16.51 7.14
C TYR A 139 -5.81 -15.58 7.99
N GLY A 140 -5.60 -14.27 7.85
CA GLY A 140 -6.46 -13.23 8.42
C GLY A 140 -6.38 -13.13 9.95
N VAL A 141 -7.40 -12.52 10.56
CA VAL A 141 -7.48 -12.28 12.02
C VAL A 141 -7.53 -13.57 12.85
N GLY A 142 -7.92 -14.70 12.26
CA GLY A 142 -8.02 -15.99 12.94
C GLY A 142 -6.69 -16.73 13.12
N SER A 143 -5.59 -16.25 12.51
CA SER A 143 -4.31 -16.97 12.51
C SER A 143 -3.64 -17.08 13.89
N HIS A 144 -4.00 -16.20 14.83
CA HIS A 144 -3.47 -16.18 16.21
C HIS A 144 -4.41 -16.79 17.28
N MET A 145 -5.48 -17.49 16.90
CA MET A 145 -6.45 -18.07 17.86
C MET A 145 -6.13 -19.50 18.34
N HIS A 146 -4.86 -19.91 18.34
CA HIS A 146 -4.41 -21.21 18.84
C HIS A 146 -3.40 -21.09 19.98
#